data_AF-A0A4D8S6J6-F1
#
_entry.id   AF-A0A4D8S6J6-F1
#
_cell.length_a   1.000
_cell.length_b   1.000
_cell.length_c   1.000
_cell.angle_alpha   90.00
_cell.angle_beta   90.00
_cell.angle_gamma   90.00
#
_symmetry.space_group_name_H-M   'P 1'
#
loop_
_entity.id
_entity.type
_entity.pdbx_description
1 polymer ?
#
loop_
_entity_poly.entity_id
_entity_poly.type
_entity_poly.pdbx_seq_one_letter_code
_entity_poly.pdbx_strand_id
1 'polypeptide(L)'
;MVSYERGTLLQSFSVIIPWAGPAVSTLLVARRMRDFWNSAPYLLYITPLSFASTVLFTFEYMKHFLLIAAIYSLVSPLLLTYAFSKKFDSMQINVNEYYIEVKLKVPLLSDQVIDPNSLFERVVNKAVRRVRNPYYNFKLKSLNNCSNLKVSLSENKITMRRRCGDIIVEVIISNNDTADMKLSISY
;
A
#
# COMPACT_ATOMS: atom_id res chain seq x y z
N MET A 1 5.98 -9.40 15.74
CA MET A 1 5.07 -10.56 15.62
C MET A 1 3.74 -10.33 16.35
N VAL A 2 3.72 -9.83 17.59
CA VAL A 2 2.48 -9.57 18.36
C VAL A 2 1.45 -8.65 17.66
N SER A 3 1.88 -7.66 16.88
CA SER A 3 0.97 -6.79 16.10
C SER A 3 0.41 -7.43 14.83
N TYR A 4 1.02 -8.54 14.37
CA TYR A 4 0.57 -9.30 13.21
C TYR A 4 -0.63 -10.18 13.60
N GLU A 5 -0.49 -10.97 14.67
CA GLU A 5 -1.55 -11.85 15.20
C GLU A 5 -2.80 -11.09 15.65
N ARG A 6 -2.62 -9.94 16.33
CA ARG A 6 -3.77 -9.10 16.71
C ARG A 6 -4.52 -8.54 15.50
N GLY A 7 -3.80 -8.28 14.40
CA GLY A 7 -4.38 -7.74 13.17
C GLY A 7 -5.20 -8.77 12.40
N THR A 8 -4.67 -9.99 12.26
CA THR A 8 -5.38 -11.12 11.63
C THR A 8 -6.59 -11.53 12.46
N LEU A 9 -6.48 -11.59 13.80
CA LEU A 9 -7.61 -11.91 14.68
C LEU A 9 -8.77 -10.91 14.54
N LEU A 10 -8.49 -9.60 14.61
CA LEU A 10 -9.51 -8.56 14.43
C LEU A 10 -10.16 -8.61 13.04
N GLN A 11 -9.38 -8.90 12.01
CA GLN A 11 -9.89 -9.08 10.65
C GLN A 11 -10.81 -10.29 10.57
N SER A 12 -10.45 -11.43 11.14
CA SER A 12 -11.31 -12.62 11.19
C SER A 12 -12.60 -12.39 11.98
N PHE A 13 -12.57 -11.68 13.11
CA PHE A 13 -13.79 -11.36 13.87
C PHE A 13 -14.72 -10.43 13.11
N SER A 14 -14.18 -9.50 12.32
CA SER A 14 -15.03 -8.61 11.52
C SER A 14 -15.85 -9.39 10.49
N VAL A 15 -15.30 -10.42 9.85
CA VAL A 15 -16.00 -11.26 8.84
C VAL A 15 -17.18 -12.06 9.41
N ILE A 16 -17.22 -12.28 10.73
CA ILE A 16 -18.30 -13.00 11.41
C ILE A 16 -19.61 -12.20 11.39
N ILE A 17 -19.56 -10.86 11.30
CA ILE A 17 -20.77 -10.03 11.21
C ILE A 17 -21.29 -10.07 9.76
N PRO A 18 -22.48 -10.65 9.48
CA PRO A 18 -22.86 -11.08 8.13
C PRO A 18 -22.94 -9.95 7.08
N TRP A 19 -23.37 -8.75 7.48
CA TRP A 19 -23.62 -7.63 6.56
C TRP A 19 -22.48 -6.60 6.54
N ALA A 20 -21.99 -6.22 7.72
CA ALA A 20 -20.92 -5.23 7.84
C ALA A 20 -19.52 -5.85 7.72
N GLY A 21 -19.38 -7.13 8.05
CA GLY A 21 -18.09 -7.81 8.12
C GLY A 21 -17.32 -7.88 6.80
N PRO A 22 -17.97 -8.23 5.67
CA PRO A 22 -17.30 -8.24 4.38
C PRO A 22 -16.75 -6.86 4.01
N ALA A 23 -17.53 -5.80 4.23
CA ALA A 23 -17.10 -4.42 3.95
C ALA A 23 -15.98 -3.93 4.89
N VAL A 24 -16.07 -4.23 6.19
CA VAL A 24 -15.06 -3.82 7.18
C VAL A 24 -13.74 -4.55 6.96
N SER A 25 -13.77 -5.87 6.78
CA SER A 25 -12.56 -6.68 6.55
C SER A 25 -11.83 -6.26 5.28
N THR A 26 -12.55 -6.02 4.19
CA THR A 26 -11.98 -5.59 2.90
C THR A 26 -11.42 -4.19 2.97
N LEU A 27 -12.08 -3.27 3.69
CA LEU A 27 -11.57 -1.93 3.95
C LEU A 27 -10.30 -1.98 4.79
N LEU A 28 -10.24 -2.84 5.82
CA LEU A 28 -9.04 -3.00 6.65
C LEU A 28 -7.86 -3.54 5.83
N VAL A 29 -8.09 -4.49 4.92
CA VAL A 29 -7.05 -5.02 4.02
C VAL A 29 -6.60 -3.95 3.03
N ALA A 30 -7.52 -3.29 2.32
CA ALA A 30 -7.19 -2.24 1.36
C ALA A 30 -6.43 -1.08 2.02
N ARG A 31 -6.84 -0.66 3.23
CA ARG A 31 -6.15 0.39 4.00
C ARG A 31 -4.75 -0.01 4.41
N ARG A 32 -4.51 -1.30 4.69
CA ARG A 32 -3.23 -1.84 5.14
C ARG A 32 -2.25 -2.05 3.99
N MET A 33 -2.71 -2.64 2.88
CA MET A 33 -1.85 -2.97 1.76
C MET A 33 -1.68 -1.81 0.78
N ARG A 34 -2.68 -0.93 0.64
CA ARG A 34 -2.68 0.25 -0.26
C ARG A 34 -2.49 -0.08 -1.76
N ASP A 35 -2.46 -1.35 -2.11
CA ASP A 35 -2.29 -1.84 -3.47
C ASP A 35 -3.21 -3.04 -3.69
N PHE A 36 -3.88 -3.07 -4.84
CA PHE A 36 -4.86 -4.08 -5.20
C PHE A 36 -4.21 -5.45 -5.36
N TRP A 37 -3.10 -5.54 -6.11
CA TRP A 37 -2.45 -6.81 -6.40
C TRP A 37 -1.89 -7.47 -5.15
N ASN A 38 -1.31 -6.67 -4.25
CA ASN A 38 -0.86 -7.15 -2.95
C ASN A 38 -2.03 -7.53 -1.99
N SER A 39 -3.24 -7.03 -2.24
CA SER A 39 -4.44 -7.38 -1.48
C SER A 39 -5.15 -8.63 -2.00
N ALA A 40 -4.95 -9.00 -3.27
CA ALA A 40 -5.66 -10.09 -3.93
C ALA A 40 -5.55 -11.45 -3.22
N PRO A 41 -4.39 -11.88 -2.69
CA PRO A 41 -4.30 -13.14 -1.94
C PRO A 41 -5.18 -13.15 -0.69
N TYR A 42 -5.31 -12.02 -0.01
CA TYR A 42 -6.14 -11.89 1.20
C TYR A 42 -7.63 -11.87 0.87
N LEU A 43 -8.00 -11.29 -0.29
CA LEU A 43 -9.36 -11.36 -0.80
C LEU A 43 -9.80 -12.80 -1.05
N LEU A 44 -8.92 -13.67 -1.55
CA LEU A 44 -9.25 -15.08 -1.75
C LEU A 44 -9.62 -15.81 -0.45
N TYR A 45 -9.09 -15.39 0.71
CA TYR A 45 -9.48 -15.94 2.01
C TYR A 45 -10.74 -15.27 2.57
N ILE A 46 -10.86 -13.94 2.43
CA ILE A 46 -11.96 -13.18 3.03
C ILE A 46 -13.28 -13.43 2.30
N THR A 47 -13.25 -13.56 0.97
CA THR A 47 -14.47 -13.67 0.15
C THR A 47 -15.27 -14.94 0.44
N PRO A 48 -14.67 -16.15 0.52
CA PRO A 48 -15.42 -17.38 0.86
C PRO A 48 -15.97 -17.36 2.29
N LEU A 49 -15.19 -16.87 3.26
CA LEU A 49 -15.62 -16.75 4.65
C LEU A 49 -16.78 -15.77 4.80
N SER A 50 -16.69 -14.63 4.11
CA SER A 50 -17.76 -13.63 4.03
C SER A 50 -19.00 -14.21 3.37
N PHE A 51 -18.85 -14.88 2.23
CA PHE A 51 -19.95 -15.52 1.53
C PHE A 51 -20.67 -16.54 2.42
N ALA A 52 -19.91 -17.43 3.08
CA ALA A 52 -20.48 -18.44 3.97
C ALA A 52 -21.23 -17.79 5.15
N SER A 53 -20.64 -16.79 5.81
CA SER A 53 -21.28 -16.13 6.97
C SER A 53 -22.55 -15.37 6.56
N THR A 54 -22.50 -14.60 5.47
CA THR A 54 -23.65 -13.84 4.97
C THR A 54 -24.77 -14.75 4.49
N VAL A 55 -24.46 -15.82 3.75
CA VAL A 55 -25.47 -16.74 3.21
C VAL A 55 -26.10 -17.59 4.31
N LEU A 56 -25.32 -18.16 5.24
CA LEU A 56 -25.85 -18.97 6.35
C LEU A 56 -26.81 -18.16 7.22
N PHE A 57 -26.41 -16.94 7.60
CA PHE A 57 -27.26 -16.07 8.40
C PHE A 57 -28.54 -15.67 7.66
N THR A 58 -28.44 -15.33 6.38
CA THR A 58 -29.60 -14.91 5.57
C THR A 58 -30.54 -16.08 5.30
N PHE A 59 -30.02 -17.30 5.14
CA PHE A 59 -30.83 -18.51 4.99
C PHE A 59 -31.67 -18.81 6.23
N GLU A 60 -31.12 -18.61 7.43
CA GLU A 60 -31.84 -18.89 8.68
C GLU A 60 -32.94 -17.85 8.97
N TYR A 61 -32.61 -16.56 8.82
CA TYR A 61 -33.49 -15.48 9.31
C TYR A 61 -34.24 -14.72 8.22
N MET A 62 -33.76 -14.68 6.97
CA MET A 62 -34.24 -13.76 5.93
C MET A 62 -34.20 -14.35 4.52
N LYS A 63 -34.79 -15.54 4.35
CA LYS A 63 -34.76 -16.34 3.10
C LYS A 63 -35.11 -15.56 1.83
N HIS A 64 -36.03 -14.61 1.91
CA HIS A 64 -36.44 -13.77 0.77
C HIS A 64 -35.30 -12.91 0.20
N PHE A 65 -34.26 -12.61 0.98
CA PHE A 65 -33.12 -11.79 0.56
C PHE A 65 -31.88 -12.60 0.21
N LEU A 66 -31.96 -13.93 0.19
CA LEU A 66 -30.80 -14.82 0.05
C LEU A 66 -30.01 -14.57 -1.24
N LEU A 67 -30.70 -14.37 -2.35
CA LEU A 67 -30.08 -14.12 -3.65
C LEU A 67 -29.33 -12.76 -3.65
N ILE A 68 -29.91 -11.74 -3.03
CA ILE A 68 -29.30 -10.41 -2.89
C ILE A 68 -28.06 -10.48 -1.98
N ALA A 69 -28.15 -11.19 -0.87
CA ALA A 69 -27.05 -11.39 0.08
C ALA A 69 -25.87 -12.19 -0.54
N ALA A 70 -26.16 -13.18 -1.37
CA ALA A 70 -25.16 -13.97 -2.09
C ALA A 70 -24.41 -13.11 -3.11
N ILE A 71 -25.12 -12.28 -3.90
CA ILE A 71 -24.48 -11.37 -4.86
C ILE A 71 -23.65 -10.31 -4.12
N TYR A 72 -24.19 -9.72 -3.05
CA TYR A 72 -23.50 -8.70 -2.26
C TYR A 72 -22.17 -9.21 -1.69
N SER A 73 -22.16 -10.42 -1.11
CA SER A 73 -20.97 -10.98 -0.46
C SER A 73 -19.86 -11.36 -1.44
N LEU A 74 -20.19 -11.70 -2.69
CA LEU A 74 -19.20 -11.94 -3.75
C LEU A 74 -18.64 -10.64 -4.35
N VAL A 75 -19.51 -9.65 -4.59
CA VAL A 75 -19.16 -8.46 -5.36
C VAL A 75 -18.56 -7.36 -4.48
N SER A 76 -19.05 -7.19 -3.25
CA SER A 76 -18.60 -6.11 -2.36
C SER A 76 -17.10 -6.14 -2.06
N PRO A 77 -16.43 -7.29 -1.82
CA PRO A 77 -15.01 -7.32 -1.52
C PRO A 77 -14.15 -6.81 -2.69
N LEU A 78 -14.51 -7.19 -3.92
CA LEU A 78 -13.81 -6.78 -5.13
C LEU A 78 -14.03 -5.30 -5.45
N LEU A 79 -15.29 -4.84 -5.43
CA LEU A 79 -15.60 -3.44 -5.69
C LEU A 79 -14.95 -2.50 -4.68
N LEU A 80 -15.04 -2.83 -3.38
CA LEU A 80 -14.48 -1.98 -2.34
C LEU A 80 -12.96 -1.93 -2.41
N THR A 81 -12.29 -3.07 -2.57
CA THR A 81 -10.83 -3.06 -2.68
C THR A 81 -10.33 -2.31 -3.90
N TYR A 82 -10.97 -2.47 -5.06
CA TYR A 82 -10.64 -1.73 -6.28
C TYR A 82 -10.90 -0.21 -6.14
N ALA A 83 -12.06 0.18 -5.60
CA ALA A 83 -12.39 1.58 -5.40
C ALA A 83 -11.43 2.25 -4.40
N PHE A 84 -11.08 1.57 -3.32
CA PHE A 84 -10.14 2.10 -2.33
C PHE A 84 -8.69 2.07 -2.81
N SER A 85 -8.28 1.10 -3.63
CA SER A 85 -6.92 1.06 -4.18
C SER A 85 -6.66 2.21 -5.15
N LYS A 86 -7.67 2.62 -5.94
CA LYS A 86 -7.56 3.80 -6.83
C LYS A 86 -7.14 5.08 -6.11
N LYS A 87 -7.53 5.23 -4.84
CA LYS A 87 -7.11 6.38 -4.01
C LYS A 87 -5.59 6.42 -3.78
N PHE A 88 -4.90 5.30 -3.99
CA PHE A 88 -3.46 5.13 -3.77
C PHE A 88 -2.66 4.98 -5.08
N ASP A 89 -3.25 5.24 -6.26
CA ASP A 89 -2.61 5.14 -7.59
C ASP A 89 -1.29 5.94 -7.76
N SER A 90 -0.96 6.83 -6.82
CA SER A 90 0.35 7.51 -6.73
C SER A 90 1.54 6.59 -6.43
N MET A 91 1.29 5.31 -6.15
CA MET A 91 2.27 4.30 -5.79
C MET A 91 2.24 3.14 -6.77
N GLN A 92 3.36 2.86 -7.43
CA GLN A 92 3.52 1.71 -8.31
C GLN A 92 4.63 0.81 -7.77
N ILE A 93 4.35 -0.48 -7.66
CA ILE A 93 5.30 -1.50 -7.21
C ILE A 93 5.59 -2.40 -8.40
N ASN A 94 6.84 -2.37 -8.87
CA ASN A 94 7.36 -3.28 -9.87
C ASN A 94 8.26 -4.30 -9.19
N VAL A 95 7.96 -5.57 -9.37
CA VAL A 95 8.78 -6.67 -8.87
C VAL A 95 9.54 -7.26 -10.05
N ASN A 96 10.86 -7.30 -9.96
CA ASN A 96 11.74 -8.01 -10.88
C ASN A 96 12.45 -9.14 -10.11
N GLU A 97 13.06 -10.10 -10.81
CA GLU A 97 13.79 -11.24 -10.21
C GLU A 97 14.91 -10.79 -9.26
N TYR A 98 15.55 -9.66 -9.57
CA TYR A 98 16.74 -9.19 -8.84
C TYR A 98 16.47 -8.03 -7.88
N TYR A 99 15.33 -7.35 -8.01
CA TYR A 99 15.03 -6.18 -7.20
C TYR A 99 13.53 -5.87 -7.13
N ILE A 100 13.13 -5.17 -6.08
CA ILE A 100 11.80 -4.57 -5.97
C ILE A 100 11.92 -3.06 -6.16
N GLU A 101 11.19 -2.54 -7.14
CA GLU A 101 11.07 -1.12 -7.47
C GLU A 101 9.77 -0.54 -6.94
N VAL A 102 9.85 0.43 -6.03
CA VAL A 102 8.67 1.21 -5.59
C VAL A 102 8.81 2.63 -6.14
N LYS A 103 7.90 3.01 -7.04
CA LYS A 103 7.78 4.36 -7.61
C LYS A 103 6.68 5.13 -6.91
N LEU A 104 7.00 6.28 -6.33
CA LEU A 104 6.06 7.14 -5.61
C LEU A 104 6.08 8.54 -6.18
N LYS A 105 4.90 9.02 -6.59
CA LYS A 105 4.71 10.43 -7.00
C LYS A 105 4.40 11.29 -5.78
N VAL A 106 5.33 12.15 -5.39
CA VAL A 106 5.20 13.03 -4.24
C VAL A 106 5.07 14.49 -4.72
N PRO A 107 3.93 15.17 -4.47
CA PRO A 107 3.81 16.59 -4.78
C PRO A 107 4.75 17.39 -3.88
N LEU A 108 5.53 18.27 -4.48
CA LEU A 108 6.39 19.23 -3.78
C LEU A 108 5.51 20.39 -3.30
N LEU A 109 5.74 20.83 -2.05
CA LEU A 109 5.21 22.10 -1.59
C LEU A 109 6.31 23.11 -1.89
N SER A 110 5.98 24.16 -2.65
CA SER A 110 6.92 25.12 -3.24
C SER A 110 7.70 25.97 -2.22
N ASP A 111 7.48 25.79 -0.92
CA ASP A 111 7.98 26.71 0.08
C ASP A 111 9.34 26.27 0.61
N GLN A 112 10.36 26.91 0.04
CA GLN A 112 11.72 27.06 0.58
C GLN A 112 12.46 25.75 0.83
N VAL A 113 13.20 25.29 -0.19
CA VAL A 113 14.25 24.29 -0.01
C VAL A 113 15.51 24.75 -0.73
N ILE A 114 16.48 25.24 0.04
CA ILE A 114 17.77 25.74 -0.44
C ILE A 114 18.83 24.63 -0.47
N ASP A 115 18.68 23.58 0.36
CA ASP A 115 19.65 22.49 0.48
C ASP A 115 19.13 21.16 -0.13
N PRO A 116 19.82 20.57 -1.13
CA PRO A 116 19.44 19.29 -1.74
C PRO A 116 19.38 18.11 -0.76
N ASN A 117 20.17 18.11 0.33
CA ASN A 117 20.05 17.07 1.36
C ASN A 117 18.70 17.17 2.10
N SER A 118 18.31 18.38 2.49
CA SER A 118 17.03 18.61 3.16
C SER A 118 15.83 18.32 2.26
N LEU A 119 15.95 18.59 0.95
CA LEU A 119 14.97 18.24 -0.08
C LEU A 119 14.77 16.72 -0.15
N PHE A 120 15.88 16.00 -0.25
CA PHE A 120 15.89 14.55 -0.30
C PHE A 120 15.22 13.96 0.94
N GLU A 121 15.62 14.38 2.14
CA GLU A 121 15.04 13.86 3.38
C GLU A 121 13.55 14.17 3.52
N ARG A 122 13.09 15.36 3.12
CA ARG A 122 11.65 15.69 3.10
C ARG A 122 10.87 14.77 2.18
N VAL A 123 11.35 14.55 0.96
CA VAL A 123 10.69 13.68 -0.02
C VAL A 123 10.69 12.24 0.47
N VAL A 124 11.83 11.73 0.96
CA VAL A 124 11.95 10.38 1.50
C VAL A 124 11.03 10.19 2.70
N ASN A 125 11.01 11.10 3.67
CA ASN A 125 10.13 10.99 4.84
C ASN A 125 8.64 11.00 4.44
N LYS A 126 8.24 11.86 3.49
CA LYS A 126 6.87 11.91 2.98
C LYS A 126 6.48 10.64 2.22
N ALA A 127 7.41 10.07 1.45
CA ALA A 127 7.22 8.85 0.70
C ALA A 127 7.21 7.60 1.59
N VAL A 128 8.11 7.49 2.58
CA VAL A 128 8.13 6.40 3.56
C VAL A 128 6.81 6.36 4.36
N ARG A 129 6.24 7.52 4.73
CA ARG A 129 4.90 7.57 5.34
C ARG A 129 3.80 7.03 4.43
N ARG A 130 3.97 7.10 3.10
CA ARG A 130 3.05 6.51 2.11
C ARG A 130 3.31 5.00 1.90
N VAL A 131 4.54 4.52 2.05
CA VAL A 131 4.89 3.09 2.05
C VAL A 131 4.58 2.47 3.42
N ARG A 132 3.28 2.28 3.74
CA ARG A 132 2.84 1.59 4.98
C ARG A 132 2.65 0.09 4.82
N ASN A 133 2.99 -0.48 3.67
CA ASN A 133 2.84 -1.91 3.48
C ASN A 133 3.79 -2.64 4.46
N PRO A 134 3.26 -3.54 5.32
CA PRO A 134 4.01 -4.20 6.37
C PRO A 134 5.19 -5.02 5.86
N TYR A 135 5.12 -5.53 4.63
CA TYR A 135 6.20 -6.28 4.00
C TYR A 135 7.45 -5.41 3.82
N TYR A 136 7.30 -4.17 3.34
CA TYR A 136 8.43 -3.26 3.14
C TYR A 136 8.87 -2.53 4.40
N ASN A 137 7.99 -2.39 5.39
CA ASN A 137 8.28 -1.62 6.61
C ASN A 137 9.51 -2.13 7.38
N PHE A 138 9.74 -3.46 7.39
CA PHE A 138 10.94 -4.04 8.01
C PHE A 138 12.21 -3.70 7.23
N LYS A 139 12.17 -3.79 5.90
CA LYS A 139 13.32 -3.45 5.05
C LYS A 139 13.63 -1.95 5.12
N LEU A 140 12.62 -1.09 5.17
CA LEU A 140 12.79 0.37 5.26
C LEU A 140 13.44 0.84 6.57
N LYS A 141 13.50 0.02 7.64
CA LYS A 141 14.25 0.38 8.86
C LYS A 141 15.75 0.54 8.65
N SER A 142 16.32 -0.05 7.59
CA SER A 142 17.74 0.07 7.26
C SER A 142 18.11 1.45 6.67
N LEU A 143 17.14 2.33 6.42
CA LEU A 143 17.35 3.70 5.96
C LEU A 143 18.13 4.59 6.94
N ASN A 144 18.46 4.12 8.14
CA ASN A 144 19.27 4.89 9.09
C ASN A 144 20.78 4.85 8.78
N ASN A 145 21.26 3.86 8.02
CA ASN A 145 22.69 3.72 7.67
C ASN A 145 22.91 4.00 6.18
N CYS A 146 22.94 5.28 5.81
CA CYS A 146 23.05 5.71 4.42
C CYS A 146 24.39 6.38 4.10
N SER A 147 24.93 6.09 2.92
CA SER A 147 26.09 6.76 2.33
C SER A 147 25.83 8.24 2.03
N ASN A 148 26.86 8.96 1.59
CA ASN A 148 26.76 10.33 1.09
C ASN A 148 25.77 10.43 -0.08
N LEU A 149 25.07 11.56 -0.17
CA LEU A 149 24.14 11.89 -1.24
C LEU A 149 24.91 12.14 -2.53
N LYS A 150 24.53 11.47 -3.62
CA LYS A 150 25.00 11.76 -4.97
C LYS A 150 23.92 12.56 -5.70
N VAL A 151 24.26 13.76 -6.15
CA VAL A 151 23.35 14.61 -6.92
C VAL A 151 23.86 14.69 -8.35
N SER A 152 23.01 14.36 -9.31
CA SER A 152 23.28 14.55 -10.74
C SER A 152 22.23 15.48 -11.32
N LEU A 153 22.71 16.56 -11.94
CA LEU A 153 21.90 17.55 -12.64
C LEU A 153 21.84 17.17 -14.13
N SER A 154 20.65 17.19 -14.70
CA SER A 154 20.41 17.08 -16.14
C SER A 154 19.49 18.21 -16.56
N GLU A 155 19.48 18.57 -17.85
CA GLU A 155 18.79 19.77 -18.39
C GLU A 155 17.35 19.94 -17.89
N ASN A 156 16.61 18.85 -17.65
CA ASN A 156 15.20 18.88 -17.25
C ASN A 156 14.89 18.11 -15.95
N LYS A 157 15.91 17.65 -15.21
CA LYS A 157 15.70 16.86 -13.98
C LYS A 157 16.85 16.93 -13.00
N ILE A 158 16.52 16.90 -11.71
CA ILE A 158 17.48 16.72 -10.63
C ILE A 158 17.32 15.28 -10.13
N THR A 159 18.39 14.50 -10.19
CA THR A 159 18.39 13.12 -9.67
C THR A 159 19.28 13.06 -8.43
N MET A 160 18.69 12.69 -7.30
CA MET A 160 19.35 12.56 -6.01
C MET A 160 19.34 11.10 -5.60
N ARG A 161 20.52 10.51 -5.43
CA ARG A 161 20.68 9.08 -5.12
C ARG A 161 21.43 8.89 -3.81
N ARG A 162 20.88 8.04 -2.94
CA ARG A 162 21.51 7.62 -1.69
C ARG A 162 21.44 6.10 -1.56
N ARG A 163 22.55 5.47 -1.14
CA ARG A 163 22.59 4.03 -0.87
C ARG A 163 22.53 3.80 0.63
N CYS A 164 21.62 2.95 1.08
CA CYS A 164 21.39 2.63 2.48
C CYS A 164 21.46 1.11 2.65
N GLY A 165 22.68 0.58 2.73
CA GLY A 165 22.94 -0.86 2.65
C GLY A 165 22.48 -1.46 1.31
N ASP A 166 21.48 -2.35 1.40
CA ASP A 166 20.87 -3.08 0.29
C ASP A 166 19.76 -2.29 -0.42
N ILE A 167 19.44 -1.10 0.08
CA ILE A 167 18.41 -0.22 -0.48
C ILE A 167 19.08 0.92 -1.23
N ILE A 168 18.69 1.10 -2.49
CA ILE A 168 19.06 2.26 -3.29
C ILE A 168 17.84 3.16 -3.40
N VAL A 169 17.96 4.35 -2.84
CA VAL A 169 16.93 5.39 -2.90
C VAL A 169 17.32 6.38 -3.97
N GLU A 170 16.46 6.59 -4.93
CA GLU A 170 16.63 7.56 -6.01
C GLU A 170 15.40 8.48 -6.02
N VAL A 171 15.63 9.79 -5.98
CA VAL A 171 14.59 10.81 -6.06
C VAL A 171 14.84 11.62 -7.32
N ILE A 172 13.89 11.60 -8.24
CA ILE A 172 13.93 12.31 -9.51
C ILE A 172 12.91 13.43 -9.43
N ILE A 173 13.38 14.68 -9.47
CA ILE A 173 12.52 15.85 -9.53
C ILE A 173 12.50 16.32 -10.98
N SER A 174 11.31 16.33 -11.56
CA SER A 174 11.05 16.85 -12.90
C SER A 174 10.31 18.20 -12.79
N ASN A 175 10.30 19.01 -13.85
CA ASN A 175 9.70 20.36 -13.88
C ASN A 175 8.19 20.47 -13.51
N ASN A 176 7.50 19.37 -13.22
CA ASN A 176 6.06 19.33 -12.94
C ASN A 176 5.73 19.31 -11.42
N ASP A 177 6.54 19.94 -10.56
CA ASP A 177 6.34 19.99 -9.09
C ASP A 177 6.09 18.62 -8.42
N THR A 178 6.55 17.56 -9.08
CA THR A 178 6.34 16.17 -8.68
C THR A 178 7.70 15.51 -8.58
N ALA A 179 7.94 14.93 -7.42
CA ALA A 179 9.13 14.12 -7.16
C ALA A 179 8.75 12.64 -7.32
N ASP A 180 9.44 11.96 -8.23
CA ASP A 180 9.37 10.52 -8.36
C ASP A 180 10.45 9.89 -7.47
N MET A 181 10.02 9.18 -6.44
CA MET A 181 10.94 8.39 -5.63
C MET A 181 10.92 6.94 -6.11
N LYS A 182 12.09 6.44 -6.51
CA LYS A 182 12.38 5.05 -6.83
C LYS A 182 13.15 4.41 -5.67
N LEU A 183 12.56 3.41 -5.05
CA LEU A 183 13.23 2.53 -4.08
C LEU A 183 13.58 1.23 -4.78
N SER A 184 14.86 0.87 -4.83
CA SER A 184 15.31 -0.43 -5.30
C SER A 184 15.86 -1.22 -4.13
N ILE A 185 15.26 -2.36 -3.82
CA ILE A 185 15.70 -3.26 -2.75
C ILE A 185 16.22 -4.54 -3.41
N SER A 186 17.50 -4.88 -3.21
CA SER A 186 18.03 -6.20 -3.60
C SER A 186 17.46 -7.31 -2.71
N TYR A 187 17.26 -8.49 -3.28
CA TYR A 187 16.72 -9.65 -2.57
C TYR A 187 17.67 -10.18 -1.51
#